data_AF-A0A6L6R3B7-F1
#
_entry.id   AF-A0A6L6R3B7-F1
#
_cell.length_a   1.000
_cell.length_b   1.000
_cell.length_c   1.000
_cell.angle_alpha   90.00
_cell.angle_beta   90.00
_cell.angle_gamma   90.00
#
_symmetry.space_group_name_H-M   'P 1'
#
loop_
_entity.id
_entity.type
_entity.pdbx_description
1 polymer ?
#
loop_
_entity_poly.entity_id
_entity_poly.type
_entity_poly.pdbx_seq_one_letter_code
_entity_poly.pdbx_strand_id
1 'polypeptide(L)' 'MTATDQPAPLAPWYSRRPQCLAITAVIVVACLGVMGAAIRYIADGTGALVPYLMLLTAPVLAIYYVWFLNFYEHPTEGA' A
#
# COMPACT_ATOMS: atom_id res chain seq x y z
N MET A 1 -32.41 -29.56 10.38
CA MET A 1 -31.89 -28.23 9.98
C MET A 1 -30.50 -28.08 10.59
N THR A 2 -29.48 -28.55 9.88
CA THR A 2 -28.08 -28.53 10.31
C THR A 2 -27.45 -27.19 9.91
N ALA A 3 -26.83 -26.51 10.87
CA ALA A 3 -26.25 -25.17 10.75
C ALA A 3 -24.91 -25.15 9.98
N THR A 4 -24.87 -25.68 8.75
CA THR A 4 -23.61 -25.87 8.00
C THR A 4 -23.53 -25.14 6.66
N ASP A 5 -24.54 -24.37 6.27
CA ASP A 5 -24.56 -23.63 5.00
C ASP A 5 -24.14 -22.16 5.15
N GLN A 6 -23.17 -21.87 6.02
CA GLN A 6 -22.57 -20.53 6.03
C GLN A 6 -21.51 -20.51 4.93
N PRO A 7 -21.70 -19.78 3.82
CA PRO A 7 -20.71 -19.73 2.74
C PRO A 7 -19.40 -19.22 3.31
N ALA A 8 -18.29 -19.90 3.00
CA ALA A 8 -16.96 -19.48 3.40
C ALA A 8 -16.80 -17.97 3.15
N PRO A 9 -16.31 -17.19 4.13
CA PRO A 9 -16.21 -15.75 3.98
C PRO A 9 -15.46 -15.42 2.69
N LEU A 10 -16.16 -14.74 1.77
CA LEU A 10 -15.60 -14.37 0.48
C LEU A 10 -14.34 -13.55 0.73
N ALA A 11 -13.21 -14.02 0.18
CA ALA A 11 -11.95 -13.30 0.29
C ALA A 11 -12.17 -11.82 -0.12
N PRO A 12 -11.65 -10.84 0.65
CA PRO A 12 -11.82 -9.43 0.35
C PRO A 12 -11.47 -9.15 -1.10
N TRP A 13 -12.31 -8.37 -1.81
CA TRP A 13 -12.20 -8.15 -3.26
C TRP A 13 -10.79 -7.73 -3.69
N TYR A 14 -10.12 -6.97 -2.84
CA TYR A 14 -8.77 -6.46 -3.01
C TYR A 14 -7.66 -7.54 -3.03
N SER A 15 -7.92 -8.72 -2.48
CA SER A 15 -6.98 -9.86 -2.41
C SER A 15 -6.86 -10.62 -3.75
N ARG A 16 -7.68 -10.29 -4.76
CA ARG A 16 -7.59 -10.90 -6.09
C ARG A 16 -6.29 -10.49 -6.79
N ARG A 17 -5.45 -11.47 -7.17
CA ARG A 17 -4.10 -11.26 -7.75
C ARG A 17 -3.97 -10.15 -8.81
N PRO A 18 -4.82 -10.04 -9.85
CA PRO A 18 -4.66 -8.98 -10.84
C PRO A 18 -4.96 -7.58 -10.28
N GLN A 19 -5.87 -7.47 -9.32
CA GLN A 19 -6.24 -6.18 -8.71
C GLN A 19 -5.20 -5.73 -7.68
N CYS A 20 -4.64 -6.66 -6.91
CA CYS A 20 -3.53 -6.40 -6.00
C CYS A 20 -2.31 -5.79 -6.71
N LEU A 21 -1.93 -6.34 -7.88
CA LEU A 21 -0.83 -5.81 -8.69
C LEU A 21 -1.12 -4.41 -9.23
N ALA A 22 -2.35 -4.18 -9.73
CA ALA A 22 -2.75 -2.87 -10.23
C ALA A 22 -2.69 -1.79 -9.14
N ILE A 23 -3.15 -2.10 -7.94
CA ILE A 23 -3.17 -1.14 -6.83
C ILE A 23 -1.76 -0.93 -6.26
N THR A 24 -0.95 -1.98 -6.20
CA THR A 24 0.48 -1.85 -5.88
C THR A 24 1.17 -0.90 -6.86
N ALA A 25 0.93 -1.05 -8.16
CA ALA A 25 1.50 -0.16 -9.18
C ALA A 25 1.06 1.30 -8.97
N VAL A 26 -0.22 1.55 -8.68
CA VAL A 26 -0.73 2.89 -8.38
C VAL A 26 -0.05 3.50 -7.15
N ILE A 27 0.12 2.72 -6.07
CA ILE A 27 0.79 3.20 -4.84
C ILE A 27 2.26 3.53 -5.12
N VAL A 28 2.97 2.69 -5.88
CA VAL A 28 4.36 2.95 -6.26
C VAL A 28 4.47 4.24 -7.08
N VAL A 29 3.59 4.45 -8.06
CA VAL A 29 3.56 5.67 -8.86
C VAL A 29 3.27 6.90 -8.00
N ALA A 30 2.33 6.81 -7.06
CA ALA A 30 2.03 7.90 -6.13
C ALA A 30 3.23 8.24 -5.23
N CYS A 31 3.92 7.23 -4.68
CA CYS A 31 5.14 7.43 -3.89
C CYS A 31 6.25 8.10 -4.70
N LEU A 32 6.45 7.71 -5.97
CA LEU A 32 7.40 8.37 -6.86
C LEU A 32 7.02 9.85 -7.09
N GLY A 33 5.73 10.15 -7.23
CA GLY A 33 5.24 11.53 -7.34
C GLY A 33 5.57 12.37 -6.09
N VAL A 34 5.37 11.81 -4.89
CA VAL A 34 5.70 12.47 -3.61
C VAL A 34 7.20 12.72 -3.50
N MET A 35 8.03 11.74 -3.87
CA MET A 35 9.49 11.90 -3.87
C MET A 35 9.94 12.97 -4.86
N GLY A 36 9.33 13.02 -6.06
CA GLY A 36 9.61 14.06 -7.05
C GLY A 36 9.25 15.46 -6.55
N ALA A 37 8.10 15.61 -5.88
CA ALA A 37 7.71 16.87 -5.25
C ALA A 37 8.68 17.27 -4.13
N ALA A 38 9.08 16.33 -3.27
CA ALA A 38 10.05 16.56 -2.20
C ALA A 38 11.41 17.04 -2.73
N ILE A 39 11.91 16.42 -3.81
CA ILE A 39 13.16 16.84 -4.46
C ILE A 39 13.05 18.27 -5.00
N ARG A 40 11.91 18.63 -5.60
CA ARG A 40 11.66 20.01 -6.07
C ARG A 40 11.67 21.01 -4.93
N TYR A 41 10.97 20.72 -3.82
CA TYR A 41 10.98 21.57 -2.63
C TYR A 41 12.40 21.78 -2.09
N ILE A 42 13.20 20.70 -2.01
CA ILE A 42 14.61 20.79 -1.60
C ILE A 42 15.43 21.66 -2.56
N ALA A 43 15.24 21.48 -3.87
CA ALA A 43 15.96 22.23 -4.90
C ALA A 43 15.59 23.72 -4.89
N ASP A 44 14.32 24.04 -4.64
CA ASP A 44 13.82 25.42 -4.52
C ASP A 44 14.20 26.06 -3.17
N GLY A 45 14.89 25.32 -2.27
CA GLY A 45 15.29 25.80 -0.95
C GLY A 45 14.10 26.07 -0.02
N THR A 46 12.92 25.52 -0.33
CA THR A 46 11.67 25.75 0.38
C THR A 46 11.22 24.48 1.10
N GLY A 47 10.71 24.62 2.33
CA GLY A 47 10.14 23.49 3.07
C GLY A 47 10.98 22.92 4.22
N ALA A 48 12.20 23.44 4.45
CA ALA A 48 13.04 23.09 5.61
C ALA A 48 13.10 21.56 5.85
N LEU A 49 12.55 21.06 6.96
CA LEU A 49 12.58 19.65 7.35
C LEU A 49 11.57 18.77 6.59
N VAL A 50 10.44 19.32 6.17
CA VAL A 50 9.30 18.57 5.63
C VAL A 50 9.66 17.72 4.40
N PRO A 51 10.34 18.25 3.36
CA PRO A 51 10.61 17.45 2.17
C PRO A 51 11.63 16.33 2.44
N TYR A 52 12.52 16.48 3.43
CA TYR A 52 13.39 15.38 3.85
C TYR A 52 12.60 14.24 4.50
N LEU A 53 11.61 14.58 5.34
CA LEU A 53 10.70 13.58 5.92
C LEU A 53 9.85 12.90 4.84
N MET A 54 9.37 13.64 3.84
CA MET A 54 8.67 13.05 2.69
C MET A 54 9.55 12.07 1.92
N LEU A 55 10.82 12.43 1.69
CA LEU A 55 11.78 11.56 0.99
C LEU A 55 12.08 10.26 1.76
N LEU A 56 12.12 10.34 3.10
CA LEU A 56 12.35 9.18 3.97
C LEU A 56 11.09 8.30 4.15
N THR A 57 9.92 8.92 4.30
CA THR A 57 8.67 8.20 4.60
C THR A 57 8.03 7.57 3.35
N ALA A 58 8.17 8.19 2.18
CA ALA A 58 7.64 7.65 0.92
C ALA A 58 8.13 6.23 0.58
N PRO A 59 9.44 5.89 0.65
CA PRO A 59 9.92 4.53 0.39
C PRO A 59 9.46 3.55 1.47
N VAL A 60 9.38 3.98 2.74
CA VAL A 60 8.88 3.13 3.85
C VAL A 60 7.42 2.75 3.60
N LEU A 61 6.58 3.71 3.21
CA LEU A 61 5.19 3.47 2.86
C LEU A 61 5.06 2.53 1.65
N ALA A 62 5.86 2.76 0.60
CA ALA A 62 5.83 1.91 -0.58
C ALA A 62 6.16 0.45 -0.24
N ILE A 63 7.22 0.22 0.56
CA ILE A 63 7.61 -1.11 1.01
C ILE A 63 6.50 -1.74 1.86
N TYR A 64 5.93 -0.99 2.81
CA TYR A 64 4.84 -1.48 3.65
C TYR A 64 3.63 -1.92 2.83
N TYR A 65 3.19 -1.10 1.87
CA TYR A 65 2.05 -1.45 1.02
C TYR A 65 2.39 -2.61 0.09
N VAL A 66 3.58 -2.65 -0.53
CA VAL A 66 3.98 -3.81 -1.34
C VAL A 66 3.93 -5.09 -0.51
N TRP A 67 4.43 -5.05 0.73
CA TRP A 67 4.41 -6.19 1.64
C TRP A 67 2.99 -6.59 2.06
N PHE A 68 2.19 -5.62 2.50
CA PHE A 68 0.81 -5.84 2.92
C PHE A 68 -0.07 -6.42 1.80
N LEU A 69 0.22 -6.10 0.55
CA LEU A 69 -0.60 -6.54 -0.57
C LEU A 69 -0.17 -7.86 -1.17
N ASN A 70 1.14 -8.12 -1.18
CA ASN A 70 1.68 -9.32 -1.81
C ASN A 70 1.92 -10.47 -0.82
N PHE A 71 2.18 -10.18 0.45
CA PHE A 71 2.66 -11.17 1.42
C PHE A 71 1.85 -11.24 2.71
N TYR A 72 1.05 -10.22 3.03
CA TYR A 72 0.18 -10.29 4.20
C TYR A 72 -1.06 -11.13 3.88
N GLU A 73 -0.98 -12.40 4.23
CA GLU A 73 -2.15 -13.25 4.33
C GLU A 73 -2.96 -12.78 5.53
N HIS A 74 -4.16 -12.24 5.26
CA HIS A 74 -5.11 -11.96 6.32
C HIS A 74 -5.35 -13.26 7.09
N PRO A 75 -5.17 -13.29 8.43
CA PRO A 75 -5.69 -14.38 9.24
C PRO A 75 -7.18 -14.47 8.91
N THR A 76 -7.58 -15.54 8.25
CA THR A 76 -8.99 -15.88 8.16
C THR A 76 -9.40 -16.20 9.58
N GLU A 77 -10.17 -15.32 10.22
CA GLU A 77 -10.82 -15.65 11.48
C GLU A 77 -11.72 -16.87 11.21
N GLY A 78 -11.23 -18.06 11.54
CA GLY A 78 -11.97 -19.32 11.43
C GLY A 78 -11.35 -20.32 10.46
N ALA A 79 -10.32 -21.03 10.92
CA ALA A 79 -10.00 -22.39 10.47
C ALA A 79 -10.08 -23.33 11.67
#